data_AF-A0AAE9ZG59-F1
#
_entry.id   AF-A0AAE9ZG59-F1
#
_cell.length_a   1.000
_cell.length_b   1.000
_cell.length_c   1.000
_cell.angle_alpha   90.00
_cell.angle_beta   90.00
_cell.angle_gamma   90.00
#
_symmetry.space_group_name_H-M   'P 1'
#
loop_
_entity.id
_entity.type
_entity.pdbx_description
1 polymer ?
#
loop_
_entity_poly.entity_id
_entity_poly.type
_entity_poly.pdbx_seq_one_letter_code
_entity_poly.pdbx_strand_id
1 'polypeptide(L)'
;MPLENGQESQEYVAFQEHDLKGYRLEKQDAPWLITVLIIGAVALFIVVTQGWESGREGNRLFVPLYFMPDTTNIAIDILMSFAVITALMERAVEVFIGSTRAIRRKLTTRHLEALNSLLEDRQNSYDAAKASGDSKAQSMESALLALKDRRNRVYHRLTSYRTGTRIRALSFSLLFGTLIALAGVRVISPLLDVPYAALSNIQWAALQIVDIAGTAGLIAGGTNGIHRLISNLGARTEPENPSELEVRTRPS
;
A
#
# COMPACT_ATOMS: atom_id res chain seq x y z
N MET A 1 29.76 -36.53 -13.08
CA MET A 1 30.43 -35.62 -14.03
C MET A 1 30.46 -34.24 -13.39
N PRO A 2 31.63 -33.71 -13.02
CA PRO A 2 31.72 -32.35 -12.49
C PRO A 2 31.46 -31.39 -13.65
N LEU A 3 30.40 -30.59 -13.53
CA LEU A 3 30.12 -29.53 -14.49
C LEU A 3 31.27 -28.53 -14.45
N GLU A 4 31.79 -28.21 -15.62
CA GLU A 4 32.93 -27.35 -15.85
C GLU A 4 32.63 -25.94 -15.30
N ASN A 5 33.28 -25.58 -14.18
CA ASN A 5 33.09 -24.36 -13.38
C ASN A 5 33.17 -23.03 -14.19
N GLY A 6 33.54 -23.06 -15.47
CA GLY A 6 33.70 -21.90 -16.33
C GLY A 6 32.41 -21.39 -16.98
N GLN A 7 31.49 -22.27 -17.39
CA GLN A 7 30.33 -21.85 -18.19
C GLN A 7 29.23 -21.17 -17.36
N GLU A 8 28.95 -21.64 -16.14
CA GLU A 8 28.03 -20.95 -15.24
C GLU A 8 28.52 -19.54 -14.89
N SER A 9 29.85 -19.33 -14.85
CA SER A 9 30.41 -18.01 -14.55
C SER A 9 30.12 -17.00 -15.66
N GLN A 10 30.15 -17.40 -16.93
CA GLN A 10 29.90 -16.48 -18.05
C GLN A 10 28.43 -16.12 -18.18
N GLU A 11 27.51 -17.08 -18.00
CA GLU A 11 26.08 -16.79 -18.02
C GLU A 11 25.68 -15.91 -16.82
N TYR A 12 26.31 -16.11 -15.65
CA TYR A 12 26.13 -15.25 -14.49
C TYR A 12 26.70 -13.83 -14.66
N VAL A 13 27.87 -13.69 -15.30
CA VAL A 13 28.50 -12.39 -15.54
C VAL A 13 27.71 -11.61 -16.59
N ALA A 14 27.28 -12.27 -17.67
CA ALA A 14 26.40 -11.67 -18.67
C ALA A 14 25.05 -11.24 -18.04
N PHE A 15 24.51 -12.06 -17.13
CA PHE A 15 23.32 -11.70 -16.35
C PHE A 15 23.57 -10.49 -15.44
N GLN A 16 24.73 -10.42 -14.77
CA GLN A 16 25.09 -9.29 -13.89
C GLN A 16 25.25 -7.97 -14.65
N GLU A 17 25.89 -7.98 -15.82
CA GLU A 17 26.04 -6.79 -16.66
C GLU A 17 24.71 -6.30 -17.23
N HIS A 18 23.84 -7.23 -17.64
CA HIS A 18 22.52 -6.89 -18.15
C HIS A 18 21.60 -6.33 -17.04
N ASP A 19 21.73 -6.83 -15.80
CA ASP A 19 20.97 -6.39 -14.63
C ASP A 19 21.46 -5.01 -14.11
N LEU A 20 22.76 -4.73 -14.18
CA LEU A 20 23.34 -3.42 -13.82
C LEU A 20 22.90 -2.30 -14.77
N LYS A 21 22.78 -2.59 -16.07
CA LYS A 21 22.20 -1.64 -17.04
C LYS A 21 20.72 -1.38 -16.77
N GLY A 22 19.97 -2.41 -16.34
CA GLY A 22 18.58 -2.27 -15.89
C GLY A 22 18.43 -1.39 -14.63
N TYR A 23 19.39 -1.44 -13.71
CA TYR A 23 19.38 -0.65 -12.47
C TYR A 23 19.65 0.85 -12.70
N ARG A 24 20.44 1.20 -13.72
CA ARG A 24 20.69 2.60 -14.10
C ARG A 24 19.44 3.28 -14.67
N LEU A 25 18.56 2.53 -15.33
CA LEU A 25 17.30 3.04 -15.87
C LEU A 25 16.25 3.26 -14.76
N GLU A 26 16.26 2.48 -13.68
CA GLU A 26 15.28 2.62 -12.59
C GLU A 26 15.46 3.91 -11.75
N LYS A 27 16.66 4.51 -11.76
CA LYS A 27 16.87 5.84 -11.15
C LYS A 27 16.17 6.97 -11.92
N GLN A 28 15.70 6.68 -13.14
CA GLN A 28 15.00 7.60 -14.03
C GLN A 28 13.46 7.43 -14.00
N ASP A 29 12.94 6.50 -13.18
CA ASP A 29 11.50 6.19 -13.08
C ASP A 29 10.78 6.95 -11.94
N ALA A 30 11.41 7.94 -11.31
CA ALA A 30 10.74 8.84 -10.37
C ALA A 30 9.90 10.01 -10.97
N PRO A 31 10.01 10.42 -12.26
CA PRO A 31 9.32 11.62 -12.73
C PRO A 31 7.80 11.43 -12.78
N TRP A 32 7.30 10.23 -13.07
CA TRP A 32 5.85 10.02 -13.17
C TRP A 32 5.12 10.11 -11.83
N LEU A 33 5.74 9.70 -10.71
CA LEU A 33 5.16 9.88 -9.37
C LEU A 33 5.03 11.36 -9.04
N ILE A 34 6.06 12.13 -9.37
CA ILE A 34 6.05 13.58 -9.22
C ILE A 34 4.96 14.18 -10.12
N THR A 35 4.83 13.72 -11.38
CA THR A 35 3.76 14.16 -12.28
C THR A 35 2.37 13.85 -11.72
N VAL A 36 2.15 12.65 -11.20
CA VAL A 36 0.88 12.23 -10.58
C VAL A 36 0.54 13.10 -9.36
N LEU A 37 1.51 13.34 -8.49
CA LEU A 37 1.33 14.21 -7.32
C LEU A 37 1.07 15.65 -7.72
N ILE A 38 1.76 16.17 -8.75
CA ILE A 38 1.52 17.51 -9.29
C ILE A 38 0.11 17.61 -9.86
N ILE A 39 -0.33 16.64 -10.66
CA ILE A 39 -1.69 16.64 -11.23
C ILE A 39 -2.73 16.62 -10.11
N GLY A 40 -2.55 15.75 -9.10
CA GLY A 40 -3.44 15.70 -7.94
C GLY A 40 -3.46 17.01 -7.15
N ALA A 41 -2.31 17.63 -6.92
CA ALA A 41 -2.18 18.90 -6.22
C ALA A 41 -2.80 20.06 -7.01
N VAL A 42 -2.62 20.09 -8.34
CA VAL A 42 -3.22 21.10 -9.22
C VAL A 42 -4.74 20.95 -9.25
N ALA A 43 -5.25 19.72 -9.38
CA ALA A 43 -6.69 19.46 -9.35
C ALA A 43 -7.31 19.87 -8.01
N LEU A 44 -6.64 19.53 -6.89
CA LEU A 44 -7.06 19.97 -5.56
C LEU A 44 -7.03 21.49 -5.43
N PHE A 45 -5.97 22.14 -5.93
CA PHE A 45 -5.85 23.60 -5.93
C PHE A 45 -6.99 24.26 -6.70
N ILE A 46 -7.32 23.77 -7.90
CA ILE A 46 -8.44 24.28 -8.71
C ILE A 46 -9.77 24.17 -7.96
N VAL A 47 -10.04 23.03 -7.31
CA VAL A 47 -11.27 22.85 -6.52
C VAL A 47 -11.32 23.84 -5.35
N VAL A 48 -10.20 24.02 -4.65
CA VAL A 48 -10.12 24.93 -3.51
C VAL A 48 -10.27 26.39 -3.95
N THR A 49 -9.64 26.80 -5.06
CA THR A 49 -9.71 28.19 -5.54
C THR A 49 -11.07 28.54 -6.14
N GLN A 50 -11.74 27.61 -6.85
CA GLN A 50 -13.11 27.84 -7.32
C GLN A 50 -14.11 27.98 -6.16
N GLY A 51 -13.92 27.22 -5.08
CA GLY A 51 -14.66 27.40 -3.83
C GLY A 51 -14.41 28.76 -3.17
N TRP A 52 -13.18 29.26 -3.27
CA TRP A 52 -12.77 30.53 -2.67
C TRP A 52 -13.32 31.75 -3.41
N GLU A 53 -13.25 31.77 -4.75
CA GLU A 53 -13.70 32.91 -5.56
C GLU A 53 -15.21 33.13 -5.50
N SER A 54 -15.97 32.04 -5.39
CA SER A 54 -17.43 32.07 -5.18
C SER A 54 -17.83 32.75 -3.84
N GLY A 55 -16.85 33.02 -2.98
CA GLY A 55 -17.06 33.41 -1.59
C GLY A 55 -16.81 34.86 -1.21
N ARG A 56 -16.53 35.75 -2.18
CA ARG A 56 -16.30 37.17 -1.89
C ARG A 56 -17.56 37.96 -1.51
N GLU A 57 -18.74 37.39 -1.67
CA GLU A 57 -20.01 38.05 -1.35
C GLU A 57 -20.67 37.45 -0.09
N GLY A 58 -20.39 38.04 1.07
CA GLY A 58 -21.26 37.93 2.25
C GLY A 58 -20.64 37.34 3.51
N ASN A 59 -20.75 38.10 4.61
CA ASN A 59 -20.52 37.67 6.00
C ASN A 59 -21.52 36.56 6.39
N ARG A 60 -21.25 35.31 6.00
CA ARG A 60 -22.04 34.16 6.48
C ARG A 60 -21.49 33.70 7.83
N LEU A 61 -22.37 33.68 8.83
CA LEU A 61 -22.09 33.17 10.17
C LEU A 61 -21.66 31.69 10.10
N PHE A 62 -20.72 31.28 10.95
CA PHE A 62 -20.31 29.89 11.08
C PHE A 62 -21.52 29.03 11.48
N VAL A 63 -21.85 28.05 10.63
CA VAL A 63 -22.95 27.11 10.91
C VAL A 63 -22.40 25.88 11.62
N PRO A 64 -23.03 25.41 12.71
CA PRO A 64 -22.65 24.15 13.36
C PRO A 64 -22.87 22.94 12.44
N LEU A 65 -22.00 21.94 12.55
CA LEU A 65 -22.11 20.68 11.80
C LEU A 65 -22.80 19.63 12.67
N TYR A 66 -23.87 19.02 12.16
CA TYR A 66 -24.56 17.92 12.81
C TYR A 66 -24.41 16.65 11.97
N PHE A 67 -24.35 15.51 12.65
CA PHE A 67 -24.42 14.20 11.99
C PHE A 67 -25.88 13.79 11.84
N MET A 68 -26.18 13.05 10.78
CA MET A 68 -27.51 12.46 10.59
C MET A 68 -27.85 11.49 11.73
N PRO A 69 -29.13 11.38 12.13
CA PRO A 69 -29.55 10.29 13.00
C PRO A 69 -29.20 8.95 12.33
N ASP A 70 -28.81 7.96 13.15
CA ASP A 70 -28.35 6.65 12.67
C ASP A 70 -27.08 6.70 11.79
N THR A 71 -26.15 7.61 12.12
CA THR A 71 -24.88 7.78 11.40
C THR A 71 -24.10 6.49 11.25
N THR A 72 -24.17 5.59 12.24
CA THR A 72 -23.38 4.35 12.24
C THR A 72 -23.84 3.39 11.15
N ASN A 73 -25.15 3.15 11.01
CA ASN A 73 -25.66 2.25 9.98
C ASN A 73 -25.39 2.83 8.58
N ILE A 74 -25.63 4.13 8.39
CA ILE A 74 -25.31 4.82 7.13
C ILE A 74 -23.82 4.70 6.80
N ALA A 75 -22.95 4.89 7.80
CA ALA A 75 -21.51 4.74 7.62
C ALA A 75 -21.13 3.31 7.22
N ILE A 76 -21.73 2.29 7.84
CA ILE A 76 -21.48 0.88 7.48
C ILE A 76 -21.91 0.61 6.03
N ASP A 77 -23.08 1.07 5.60
CA ASP A 77 -23.58 0.88 4.23
C ASP A 77 -22.68 1.54 3.18
N ILE A 78 -22.22 2.77 3.47
CA ILE A 78 -21.25 3.47 2.63
C ILE A 78 -19.93 2.70 2.60
N LEU A 79 -19.39 2.31 3.76
CA LEU A 79 -18.14 1.56 3.84
C LEU A 79 -18.20 0.23 3.08
N MET A 80 -19.33 -0.49 3.15
CA MET A 80 -19.54 -1.73 2.40
C MET A 80 -19.56 -1.49 0.89
N SER A 81 -20.22 -0.43 0.43
CA SER A 81 -20.21 -0.03 -0.98
C SER A 81 -18.78 0.31 -1.45
N PHE A 82 -18.03 1.04 -0.63
CA PHE A 82 -16.62 1.34 -0.87
C PHE A 82 -15.73 0.10 -0.82
N ALA A 83 -16.05 -0.91 -0.02
CA ALA A 83 -15.28 -2.16 0.06
C ALA A 83 -15.25 -2.86 -1.29
N VAL A 84 -16.40 -2.89 -1.99
CA VAL A 84 -16.51 -3.46 -3.33
C VAL A 84 -15.68 -2.68 -4.34
N ILE A 85 -15.82 -1.35 -4.37
CA ILE A 85 -15.05 -0.47 -5.27
C ILE A 85 -13.54 -0.66 -5.03
N THR A 86 -13.15 -0.68 -3.76
CA THR A 86 -11.75 -0.80 -3.35
C THR A 86 -11.18 -2.17 -3.69
N ALA A 87 -11.94 -3.26 -3.51
CA ALA A 87 -11.52 -4.60 -3.90
C ALA A 87 -11.27 -4.71 -5.41
N LEU A 88 -12.17 -4.13 -6.23
CA LEU A 88 -12.01 -4.09 -7.68
C LEU A 88 -10.78 -3.28 -8.09
N MET A 89 -10.59 -2.11 -7.48
CA MET A 89 -9.44 -1.26 -7.74
C MET A 89 -8.12 -1.92 -7.32
N GLU A 90 -8.07 -2.53 -6.13
CA GLU A 90 -6.94 -3.30 -5.62
C GLU A 90 -6.56 -4.39 -6.61
N ARG A 91 -7.56 -5.13 -7.13
CA ARG A 91 -7.33 -6.16 -8.13
C ARG A 91 -6.83 -5.59 -9.46
N ALA A 92 -7.39 -4.48 -9.94
CA ALA A 92 -6.94 -3.84 -11.17
C ALA A 92 -5.48 -3.36 -11.08
N VAL A 93 -5.12 -2.72 -9.97
CA VAL A 93 -3.74 -2.26 -9.70
C VAL A 93 -2.78 -3.46 -9.59
N GLU A 94 -3.19 -4.53 -8.92
CA GLU A 94 -2.38 -5.75 -8.81
C GLU A 94 -2.14 -6.39 -10.19
N VAL A 95 -3.15 -6.49 -11.04
CA VAL A 95 -3.01 -7.07 -12.39
C VAL A 95 -2.12 -6.19 -13.27
N PHE A 96 -2.30 -4.87 -13.23
CA PHE A 96 -1.51 -3.92 -14.01
C PHE A 96 -0.03 -3.90 -13.59
N ILE A 97 0.24 -3.77 -12.29
CA ILE A 97 1.62 -3.76 -11.78
C ILE A 97 2.23 -5.16 -11.82
N GLY A 98 1.44 -6.18 -11.48
CA GLY A 98 1.86 -7.58 -11.47
C GLY A 98 2.31 -8.04 -12.85
N SER A 99 1.53 -7.76 -13.90
CA SER A 99 1.89 -8.14 -15.28
C SER A 99 3.21 -7.51 -15.74
N THR A 100 3.42 -6.22 -15.48
CA THR A 100 4.64 -5.50 -15.87
C THR A 100 5.88 -5.93 -15.07
N ARG A 101 5.71 -6.47 -13.87
CA ARG A 101 6.79 -6.80 -12.92
C ARG A 101 7.00 -8.30 -12.66
N ALA A 102 6.10 -9.17 -13.11
CA ALA A 102 6.10 -10.60 -12.79
C ALA A 102 7.39 -11.31 -13.18
N ILE A 103 7.92 -11.04 -14.38
CA ILE A 103 9.08 -11.75 -14.94
C ILE A 103 10.32 -11.54 -14.06
N ARG A 104 10.65 -10.28 -13.72
CA ARG A 104 11.83 -9.97 -12.90
C ARG A 104 11.69 -10.56 -11.49
N ARG A 105 10.53 -10.41 -10.85
CA ARG A 105 10.26 -11.02 -9.54
C ARG A 105 10.50 -12.52 -9.57
N LYS A 106 9.92 -13.22 -10.56
CA LYS A 106 10.05 -14.67 -10.72
C LYS A 106 11.50 -15.10 -10.87
N LEU A 107 12.28 -14.35 -11.65
CA LEU A 107 13.70 -14.65 -11.87
C LEU A 107 14.55 -14.42 -10.62
N THR A 108 14.35 -13.31 -9.91
CA THR A 108 15.05 -13.04 -8.64
C THR A 108 14.68 -14.06 -7.56
N THR A 109 13.41 -14.49 -7.50
CA THR A 109 12.96 -15.53 -6.57
C THR A 109 13.62 -16.88 -6.87
N ARG A 110 13.67 -17.31 -8.13
CA ARG A 110 14.38 -18.53 -8.54
C ARG A 110 15.87 -18.49 -8.20
N HIS A 111 16.53 -17.36 -8.45
CA HIS A 111 17.94 -17.18 -8.10
C HIS A 111 18.15 -17.26 -6.58
N LEU A 112 17.24 -16.69 -5.78
CA LEU A 112 17.31 -16.80 -4.32
C LEU A 112 17.11 -18.26 -3.86
N GLU A 113 16.17 -18.98 -4.45
CA GLU A 113 15.93 -20.41 -4.18
C GLU A 113 17.15 -21.27 -4.51
N ALA A 114 17.77 -21.06 -5.68
CA ALA A 114 19.00 -21.76 -6.08
C ALA A 114 20.18 -21.47 -5.14
N LEU A 115 20.31 -20.23 -4.65
CA LEU A 115 21.34 -19.89 -3.66
C LEU A 115 21.08 -20.54 -2.30
N ASN A 116 19.81 -20.70 -1.90
CA ASN A 116 19.46 -21.37 -0.66
C ASN A 116 19.78 -22.86 -0.72
N SER A 117 19.47 -23.56 -1.82
CA SER A 117 19.82 -24.97 -1.97
C SER A 117 21.35 -25.17 -1.98
N LEU A 118 22.09 -24.31 -2.71
CA LEU A 118 23.55 -24.36 -2.70
C LEU A 118 24.15 -24.09 -1.32
N LEU A 119 23.55 -23.17 -0.54
CA LEU A 119 23.98 -22.91 0.82
C LEU A 119 23.78 -24.11 1.73
N GLU A 120 22.65 -24.81 1.60
CA GLU A 120 22.34 -26.02 2.36
C GLU A 120 23.35 -27.14 2.04
N ASP A 121 23.59 -27.43 0.77
CA ASP A 121 24.57 -28.43 0.33
C ASP A 121 25.99 -28.14 0.84
N ARG A 122 26.41 -26.87 0.76
CA ARG A 122 27.73 -26.41 1.23
C ARG A 122 27.85 -26.40 2.74
N GLN A 123 26.79 -26.06 3.46
CA GLN A 123 26.73 -26.11 4.92
C GLN A 123 26.88 -27.56 5.40
N ASN A 124 26.12 -28.49 4.81
CA ASN A 124 26.23 -29.92 5.12
C ASN A 124 27.64 -30.47 4.87
N SER A 125 28.28 -30.06 3.77
CA SER A 125 29.65 -30.46 3.44
C SER A 125 30.69 -29.89 4.41
N TYR A 126 30.52 -28.63 4.81
CA TYR A 126 31.37 -27.97 5.82
C TYR A 126 31.24 -28.65 7.18
N ASP A 127 30.02 -28.95 7.62
CA ASP A 127 29.76 -29.59 8.91
C ASP A 127 30.37 -31.00 8.97
N ALA A 128 30.29 -31.77 7.86
CA ALA A 128 30.96 -33.05 7.74
C ALA A 128 32.50 -32.94 7.80
N ALA A 129 33.10 -32.01 7.05
CA ALA A 129 34.55 -31.81 7.04
C ALA A 129 35.09 -31.30 8.40
N LYS A 130 34.30 -30.48 9.08
CA LYS A 130 34.60 -29.99 10.44
C LYS A 130 34.56 -31.12 11.45
N ALA A 131 33.56 -32.00 11.37
CA ALA A 131 33.47 -33.18 12.24
C ALA A 131 34.64 -34.16 12.04
N SER A 132 35.16 -34.28 10.82
CA SER A 132 36.33 -35.12 10.53
C SER A 132 37.69 -34.48 10.84
N GLY A 133 37.73 -33.22 11.26
CA GLY A 133 38.98 -32.48 11.51
C GLY A 133 39.81 -32.24 10.24
N ASP A 134 39.17 -32.18 9.06
CA ASP A 134 39.87 -31.96 7.79
C ASP A 134 40.37 -30.51 7.71
N SER A 135 41.63 -30.32 7.33
CA SER A 135 42.23 -28.99 7.12
C SER A 135 41.52 -28.17 6.03
N LYS A 136 40.74 -28.83 5.16
CA LYS A 136 39.85 -28.18 4.18
C LYS A 136 38.67 -27.42 4.79
N ALA A 137 38.32 -27.66 6.05
CA ALA A 137 37.19 -26.98 6.70
C ALA A 137 37.35 -25.45 6.68
N GLN A 138 38.59 -24.94 6.85
CA GLN A 138 38.86 -23.50 6.86
C GLN A 138 38.69 -22.83 5.49
N SER A 139 39.02 -23.52 4.39
CA SER A 139 38.79 -23.01 3.03
C SER A 139 37.31 -23.11 2.62
N MET A 140 36.59 -24.10 3.13
CA MET A 140 35.13 -24.19 2.95
C MET A 140 34.38 -23.09 3.71
N GLU A 141 34.85 -22.70 4.88
CA GLU A 141 34.23 -21.63 5.69
C GLU A 141 34.21 -20.28 4.94
N SER A 142 35.34 -19.89 4.33
CA SER A 142 35.42 -18.65 3.57
C SER A 142 34.53 -18.66 2.33
N ALA A 143 34.43 -19.81 1.63
CA ALA A 143 33.52 -20.00 0.52
C ALA A 143 32.04 -19.89 0.96
N LEU A 144 31.72 -20.44 2.13
CA LEU A 144 30.37 -20.39 2.71
C LEU A 144 29.98 -18.98 3.14
N LEU A 145 30.90 -18.21 3.72
CA LEU A 145 30.71 -16.79 4.02
C LEU A 145 30.44 -15.98 2.73
N ALA A 146 31.25 -16.18 1.68
CA ALA A 146 31.05 -15.51 0.39
C ALA A 146 29.68 -15.84 -0.23
N LEU A 147 29.21 -17.07 -0.08
CA LEU A 147 27.89 -17.50 -0.56
C LEU A 147 26.74 -16.89 0.26
N LYS A 148 26.89 -16.81 1.60
CA LYS A 148 25.93 -16.12 2.49
C LYS A 148 25.81 -14.64 2.12
N ASP A 149 26.93 -13.97 1.86
CA ASP A 149 26.94 -12.57 1.43
C ASP A 149 26.23 -12.39 0.08
N ARG A 150 26.46 -13.31 -0.87
CA ARG A 150 25.78 -13.31 -2.17
C ARG A 150 24.27 -13.48 -2.00
N ARG A 151 23.83 -14.44 -1.18
CA ARG A 151 22.40 -14.65 -0.85
C ARG A 151 21.79 -13.40 -0.24
N ASN A 152 22.50 -12.76 0.69
CA ASN A 152 21.98 -11.57 1.36
C ASN A 152 21.80 -10.39 0.38
N ARG A 153 22.73 -10.20 -0.57
CA ARG A 153 22.57 -9.20 -1.65
C ARG A 153 21.33 -9.43 -2.50
N VAL A 154 21.08 -10.68 -2.92
CA VAL A 154 19.89 -11.04 -3.72
C VAL A 154 18.61 -10.85 -2.91
N TYR A 155 18.61 -11.24 -1.63
CA TYR A 155 17.49 -11.03 -0.72
C TYR A 155 17.15 -9.55 -0.54
N HIS A 156 18.15 -8.70 -0.31
CA HIS A 156 17.96 -7.25 -0.22
C HIS A 156 17.37 -6.67 -1.51
N ARG A 157 17.86 -7.10 -2.69
CA ARG A 157 17.29 -6.69 -3.98
C ARG A 157 15.81 -7.06 -4.09
N LEU A 158 15.45 -8.30 -3.76
CA LEU A 158 14.05 -8.76 -3.79
C LEU A 158 13.17 -7.95 -2.81
N THR A 159 13.70 -7.63 -1.64
CA THR A 159 12.99 -6.85 -0.63
C THR A 159 12.74 -5.42 -1.12
N SER A 160 13.78 -4.73 -1.61
CA SER A 160 13.67 -3.39 -2.20
C SER A 160 12.69 -3.38 -3.38
N TYR A 161 12.71 -4.42 -4.21
CA TYR A 161 11.78 -4.59 -5.32
C TYR A 161 10.32 -4.69 -4.86
N ARG A 162 10.05 -5.50 -3.83
CA ARG A 162 8.71 -5.65 -3.24
C ARG A 162 8.24 -4.34 -2.63
N THR A 163 9.09 -3.67 -1.87
CA THR A 163 8.78 -2.35 -1.28
C THR A 163 8.47 -1.33 -2.36
N GLY A 164 9.30 -1.23 -3.40
CA GLY A 164 9.03 -0.32 -4.52
C GLY A 164 7.73 -0.64 -5.25
N THR A 165 7.41 -1.92 -5.43
CA THR A 165 6.13 -2.35 -6.03
C THR A 165 4.94 -1.92 -5.17
N ARG A 166 5.03 -2.11 -3.85
CA ARG A 166 4.00 -1.70 -2.89
C ARG A 166 3.79 -0.19 -2.90
N ILE A 167 4.87 0.59 -2.91
CA ILE A 167 4.79 2.06 -2.97
C ILE A 167 4.07 2.49 -4.25
N ARG A 168 4.43 1.92 -5.40
CA ARG A 168 3.76 2.23 -6.68
C ARG A 168 2.27 1.88 -6.64
N ALA A 169 1.92 0.69 -6.14
CA ALA A 169 0.52 0.28 -5.99
C ALA A 169 -0.28 1.23 -5.10
N LEU A 170 0.30 1.65 -3.97
CA LEU A 170 -0.30 2.61 -3.06
C LEU A 170 -0.49 3.98 -3.74
N SER A 171 0.51 4.47 -4.48
CA SER A 171 0.42 5.74 -5.21
C SER A 171 -0.66 5.72 -6.29
N PHE A 172 -0.78 4.63 -7.05
CA PHE A 172 -1.88 4.46 -8.01
C PHE A 172 -3.24 4.43 -7.33
N SER A 173 -3.36 3.67 -6.24
CA SER A 173 -4.59 3.57 -5.46
C SER A 173 -5.02 4.92 -4.89
N LEU A 174 -4.06 5.71 -4.38
CA LEU A 174 -4.29 7.07 -3.89
C LEU A 174 -4.70 8.03 -5.00
N LEU A 175 -4.05 7.94 -6.17
CA LEU A 175 -4.42 8.73 -7.34
C LEU A 175 -5.86 8.43 -7.76
N PHE A 176 -6.22 7.16 -7.94
CA PHE A 176 -7.58 6.77 -8.32
C PHE A 176 -8.60 7.15 -7.25
N GLY A 177 -8.29 6.93 -5.97
CA GLY A 177 -9.16 7.38 -4.88
C GLY A 177 -9.38 8.89 -4.88
N THR A 178 -8.35 9.67 -5.21
CA THR A 178 -8.47 11.13 -5.36
C THR A 178 -9.34 11.48 -6.57
N LEU A 179 -9.15 10.84 -7.71
CA LEU A 179 -9.97 11.08 -8.91
C LEU A 179 -11.45 10.72 -8.67
N ILE A 180 -11.71 9.62 -7.98
CA ILE A 180 -13.07 9.19 -7.59
C ILE A 180 -13.70 10.22 -6.64
N ALA A 181 -12.94 10.71 -5.66
CA ALA A 181 -13.40 11.75 -4.75
C ALA A 181 -13.71 13.07 -5.46
N LEU A 182 -12.87 13.45 -6.43
CA LEU A 182 -13.09 14.62 -7.29
C LEU A 182 -14.31 14.45 -8.21
N ALA A 183 -14.61 13.24 -8.65
CA ALA A 183 -15.82 12.91 -9.40
C ALA A 183 -17.12 12.99 -8.57
N GLY A 184 -17.02 13.30 -7.27
CA GLY A 184 -18.16 13.53 -6.38
C GLY A 184 -18.54 12.32 -5.52
N VAL A 185 -17.79 11.22 -5.58
CA VAL A 185 -18.00 10.08 -4.67
C VAL A 185 -17.39 10.46 -3.32
N ARG A 186 -18.20 10.56 -2.28
CA ARG A 186 -17.82 11.14 -0.98
C ARG A 186 -18.20 10.22 0.16
N VAL A 187 -17.33 10.13 1.17
CA VAL A 187 -17.54 9.22 2.31
C VAL A 187 -18.06 9.95 3.55
N ILE A 188 -17.64 11.19 3.77
CA ILE A 188 -18.02 11.97 4.96
C ILE A 188 -19.28 12.80 4.70
N SER A 189 -19.37 13.43 3.53
CA SER A 189 -20.50 14.31 3.18
C SER A 189 -21.86 13.65 3.40
N PRO A 190 -22.12 12.38 3.03
CA PRO A 190 -23.43 11.76 3.25
C PRO A 190 -23.80 11.52 4.72
N LEU A 191 -22.84 11.63 5.65
CA LEU A 191 -23.06 11.42 7.08
C LEU A 191 -23.50 12.70 7.81
N LEU A 192 -23.42 13.85 7.15
CA LEU A 192 -23.66 15.15 7.74
C LEU A 192 -25.06 15.65 7.38
N ASP A 193 -25.82 16.08 8.38
CA ASP A 193 -27.09 16.78 8.22
C ASP A 193 -26.84 18.29 8.24
N VAL A 194 -26.36 18.82 7.11
CA VAL A 194 -25.94 20.22 7.02
C VAL A 194 -26.53 20.87 5.78
N PRO A 195 -27.17 22.04 5.91
CA PRO A 195 -27.57 22.84 4.76
C PRO A 195 -26.32 23.42 4.10
N TYR A 196 -25.76 22.73 3.09
CA TYR A 196 -24.54 23.16 2.40
C TYR A 196 -24.60 24.59 1.87
N ALA A 197 -25.80 25.03 1.48
CA ALA A 197 -26.05 26.40 1.02
C ALA A 197 -25.88 27.47 2.12
N ALA A 198 -25.89 27.09 3.41
CA ALA A 198 -25.71 27.97 4.54
C ALA A 198 -24.25 28.01 5.04
N LEU A 199 -23.41 27.06 4.64
CA LEU A 199 -22.01 27.03 5.04
C LEU A 199 -21.27 28.27 4.52
N SER A 200 -20.34 28.76 5.34
CA SER A 200 -19.33 29.70 4.84
C SER A 200 -18.39 28.96 3.87
N ASN A 201 -17.80 29.70 2.92
CA ASN A 201 -16.95 29.09 1.88
C ASN A 201 -15.70 28.41 2.47
N ILE A 202 -15.16 28.94 3.56
CA ILE A 202 -14.05 28.33 4.28
C ILE A 202 -14.49 27.01 4.92
N GLN A 203 -15.67 26.95 5.55
CA GLN A 203 -16.18 25.69 6.11
C GLN A 203 -16.47 24.66 5.01
N TRP A 204 -17.04 25.10 3.90
CA TRP A 204 -17.32 24.24 2.75
C TRP A 204 -16.02 23.69 2.13
N ALA A 205 -15.03 24.54 1.89
CA ALA A 205 -13.73 24.13 1.36
C ALA A 205 -13.01 23.18 2.33
N ALA A 206 -13.02 23.47 3.63
CA ALA A 206 -12.44 22.58 4.63
C ALA A 206 -13.13 21.22 4.65
N LEU A 207 -14.47 21.19 4.62
CA LEU A 207 -15.24 19.97 4.57
C LEU A 207 -14.92 19.15 3.31
N GLN A 208 -14.84 19.82 2.15
CA GLN A 208 -14.48 19.16 0.91
C GLN A 208 -13.08 18.56 0.94
N ILE A 209 -12.08 19.29 1.47
CA ILE A 209 -10.70 18.79 1.57
C ILE A 209 -10.65 17.56 2.47
N VAL A 210 -11.29 17.63 3.65
CA VAL A 210 -11.33 16.52 4.60
C VAL A 210 -12.01 15.30 3.98
N ASP A 211 -13.10 15.50 3.25
CA ASP A 211 -13.82 14.41 2.59
C ASP A 211 -13.06 13.83 1.40
N ILE A 212 -12.40 14.65 0.56
CA ILE A 212 -11.51 14.14 -0.50
C ILE A 212 -10.38 13.31 0.11
N ALA A 213 -9.71 13.85 1.12
CA ALA A 213 -8.60 13.17 1.77
C ALA A 213 -9.05 11.87 2.44
N GLY A 214 -10.20 11.90 3.12
CA GLY A 214 -10.82 10.72 3.75
C GLY A 214 -11.20 9.66 2.73
N THR A 215 -11.88 10.05 1.66
CA THR A 215 -12.30 9.16 0.55
C THR A 215 -11.09 8.55 -0.15
N ALA A 216 -10.10 9.37 -0.54
CA ALA A 216 -8.89 8.91 -1.21
C ALA A 216 -8.05 8.01 -0.30
N GLY A 217 -7.91 8.36 0.98
CA GLY A 217 -7.21 7.57 1.98
C GLY A 217 -7.89 6.23 2.25
N LEU A 218 -9.23 6.21 2.29
CA LEU A 218 -10.02 4.98 2.46
C LEU A 218 -9.79 4.02 1.29
N ILE A 219 -9.93 4.53 0.06
CA ILE A 219 -9.71 3.75 -1.16
C ILE A 219 -8.25 3.27 -1.25
N ALA A 220 -7.28 4.14 -0.94
CA ALA A 220 -5.86 3.78 -0.93
C ALA A 220 -5.49 2.77 0.18
N GLY A 221 -6.22 2.78 1.29
CA GLY A 221 -6.06 1.85 2.42
C GLY A 221 -6.45 0.41 2.08
N GLY A 222 -7.16 0.20 0.98
CA GLY A 222 -7.58 -1.13 0.54
C GLY A 222 -8.75 -1.67 1.37
N THR A 223 -9.12 -2.91 1.07
CA THR A 223 -10.16 -3.66 1.79
C THR A 223 -9.85 -3.80 3.29
N ASN A 224 -8.57 -3.97 3.64
CA ASN A 224 -8.10 -4.02 5.03
C ASN A 224 -8.37 -2.72 5.80
N GLY A 225 -8.23 -1.55 5.17
CA GLY A 225 -8.51 -0.27 5.79
C GLY A 225 -9.99 -0.14 6.17
N ILE A 226 -10.87 -0.50 5.23
CA ILE A 226 -12.32 -0.47 5.43
C ILE A 226 -12.76 -1.46 6.51
N HIS A 227 -12.24 -2.69 6.48
CA HIS A 227 -12.58 -3.70 7.48
C HIS A 227 -12.24 -3.25 8.91
N ARG A 228 -11.08 -2.61 9.11
CA ARG A 228 -10.70 -2.04 10.42
C ARG A 228 -11.66 -0.94 10.87
N LEU A 229 -12.14 -0.10 9.96
CA LEU A 229 -13.11 0.94 10.29
C LEU A 229 -14.46 0.33 10.69
N ILE A 230 -14.97 -0.63 9.91
CA ILE A 230 -16.22 -1.33 10.23
C ILE A 230 -16.12 -2.02 11.59
N SER A 231 -15.02 -2.75 11.86
CA SER A 231 -14.80 -3.42 13.14
C SER A 231 -14.78 -2.43 14.31
N ASN A 232 -14.12 -1.28 14.16
CA ASN A 232 -14.07 -0.26 15.20
C ASN A 232 -15.42 0.43 15.43
N LEU A 233 -16.25 0.55 14.40
CA LEU A 233 -17.62 1.08 14.52
C LEU A 233 -18.55 0.06 15.19
N GLY A 234 -18.50 -1.20 14.76
CA GLY A 234 -19.32 -2.28 15.32
C GLY A 234 -19.02 -2.56 16.80
N ALA A 235 -17.75 -2.51 17.20
CA ALA A 235 -17.35 -2.67 18.60
C ALA A 235 -17.91 -1.58 19.53
N ARG A 236 -18.34 -0.43 18.99
CA ARG A 236 -18.96 0.65 19.76
C ARG A 236 -20.49 0.58 19.82
N THR A 237 -21.10 -0.30 19.03
CA THR A 237 -22.55 -0.49 18.97
C THR A 237 -23.03 -1.73 19.71
N GLU A 238 -22.17 -2.71 19.98
CA GLU A 238 -22.53 -3.84 20.83
C GLU A 238 -22.46 -3.43 22.31
N PRO A 239 -23.55 -3.58 23.09
CA PRO A 239 -23.49 -3.35 24.52
C PRO A 239 -22.56 -4.38 25.16
N GLU A 240 -21.57 -3.87 25.90
CA GLU A 240 -20.48 -4.66 26.51
C GLU A 240 -20.99 -5.73 27.51
N ASN A 241 -22.26 -5.64 27.92
CA ASN A 241 -22.89 -6.62 28.79
C ASN A 241 -24.42 -6.73 28.57
N PRO A 242 -24.94 -7.85 28.03
CA PRO A 242 -26.38 -8.04 27.86
C PRO A 242 -27.15 -8.07 29.20
N SER A 243 -26.48 -8.25 30.34
CA SER A 243 -27.13 -8.19 31.66
C SER A 243 -27.46 -6.77 32.14
N GLU A 244 -26.89 -5.71 31.54
CA GLU A 244 -27.30 -4.33 31.84
C GLU A 244 -28.64 -3.95 31.19
N LEU A 245 -29.05 -4.64 30.12
CA LEU A 245 -30.34 -4.44 29.47
C LEU A 245 -31.52 -5.00 30.31
N GLU A 246 -31.28 -6.01 31.14
CA GLU A 246 -32.29 -6.58 32.05
C GLU A 246 -32.59 -5.69 33.26
N VAL A 247 -31.65 -4.84 33.70
CA VAL A 247 -31.85 -3.95 34.86
C VAL A 247 -32.67 -2.72 34.51
N ARG A 248 -32.59 -2.22 33.26
CA ARG A 248 -33.33 -1.02 32.81
C ARG A 248 -34.79 -1.28 32.42
N THR A 249 -35.19 -2.54 32.23
CA THR A 249 -36.52 -2.90 31.73
C THR A 249 -37.48 -3.37 32.83
N ARG A 250 -37.09 -3.35 34.11
CA ARG A 250 -38.02 -3.59 35.21
C ARG A 250 -38.82 -2.32 35.51
N PRO A 251 -40.14 -2.27 35.22
CA PRO A 251 -40.99 -1.20 35.73
C PRO A 251 -41.02 -1.29 37.27
N SER A 252 -40.85 -0.15 37.92
CA SER A 252 -41.05 0.05 39.36
C SER A 252 -42.51 -0.11 39.76
#